data_AF-A0A1F6RFI2-F1
#
_entry.id   AF-A0A1F6RFI2-F1
#
_cell.length_a   1.000
_cell.length_b   1.000
_cell.length_c   1.000
_cell.angle_alpha   90.00
_cell.angle_beta   90.00
_cell.angle_gamma   90.00
#
_symmetry.space_group_name_H-M   'P 1'
#
loop_
_entity.id
_entity.type
_entity.pdbx_description
1 polymer ?
#
loop_
_entity_poly.entity_id
_entity_poly.type
_entity_poly.pdbx_seq_one_letter_code
_entity_poly.pdbx_strand_id
1 'polypeptide(L)'
;MKTWRCTVCGYIHKGDTPPEQCPNCKAPKEKFVEVVENSDPIHINYVQKTSDTKEVNVVPFFEDYNSLAPFIYNLPVAQEVKFHKHPTTDELFYVIKGKLEFKVGDESFITKPGDLIQGKMNIPHTFKNIGDEPACFLSVKGPKPVDLEMLEE
;
A
#
# COMPACT_ATOMS: atom_id res chain seq x y z
N MET A 1 -14.31 26.90 5.99
CA MET A 1 -14.33 26.39 4.61
C MET A 1 -14.13 24.89 4.67
N LYS A 2 -15.10 24.11 4.17
CA LYS A 2 -15.04 22.64 4.21
C LYS A 2 -14.13 22.08 3.10
N THR A 3 -13.67 20.86 3.30
CA THR A 3 -12.90 20.11 2.30
C THR A 3 -13.69 18.89 1.86
N TRP A 4 -13.80 18.69 0.55
CA TRP A 4 -14.53 17.59 -0.05
C TRP A 4 -13.60 16.75 -0.92
N ARG A 5 -13.64 15.42 -0.76
CA ARG A 5 -12.85 14.49 -1.58
C ARG A 5 -13.75 13.68 -2.49
N CYS A 6 -13.46 13.69 -3.79
CA CYS A 6 -14.08 12.76 -4.73
C CYS A 6 -13.63 11.33 -4.40
N THR A 7 -14.59 10.43 -4.14
CA THR A 7 -14.32 9.01 -3.85
C THR A 7 -13.91 8.20 -5.08
N VAL A 8 -14.12 8.75 -6.29
CA VAL A 8 -13.75 8.08 -7.55
C VAL A 8 -12.29 8.32 -7.92
N CYS A 9 -11.80 9.56 -7.87
CA CYS A 9 -10.44 9.90 -8.33
C CYS A 9 -9.58 10.64 -7.30
N GLY A 10 -10.12 10.95 -6.12
CA GLY A 10 -9.36 11.63 -5.07
C GLY A 10 -9.24 13.16 -5.21
N TYR A 11 -9.84 13.78 -6.24
CA TYR A 11 -9.84 15.26 -6.37
C TYR A 11 -10.35 15.94 -5.09
N ILE A 12 -9.61 16.95 -4.63
CA ILE A 12 -9.93 17.74 -3.45
C ILE A 12 -10.53 19.07 -3.87
N HIS A 13 -11.76 19.32 -3.40
CA HIS A 13 -12.45 20.58 -3.56
C HIS A 13 -12.51 21.32 -2.22
N LYS A 14 -12.24 22.62 -2.23
CA LYS A 14 -12.41 23.49 -1.06
C LYS A 14 -13.59 24.42 -1.29
N GLY A 15 -14.58 24.34 -0.42
CA GLY A 15 -15.83 25.10 -0.56
C GLY A 15 -16.88 24.61 0.44
N ASP A 16 -17.96 25.36 0.60
CA ASP A 16 -19.01 24.99 1.57
C ASP A 16 -19.82 23.77 1.12
N THR A 17 -19.85 23.49 -0.19
CA THR A 17 -20.49 22.31 -0.81
C THR A 17 -19.60 21.71 -1.90
N PRO A 18 -19.71 20.41 -2.22
CA PRO A 18 -18.98 19.82 -3.35
C PRO A 18 -19.55 20.30 -4.69
N PRO A 19 -18.77 20.24 -5.78
CA PRO A 19 -19.25 20.62 -7.12
C PRO A 19 -20.26 19.61 -7.65
N GLU A 20 -21.15 20.05 -8.56
CA GLU A 20 -22.15 19.17 -9.21
C GLU A 20 -21.52 17.99 -9.97
N GLN A 21 -20.34 18.22 -10.55
CA GLN A 21 -19.50 17.20 -11.15
C GLN A 21 -18.04 17.41 -10.78
N CYS A 22 -17.32 16.31 -10.59
CA CYS A 22 -15.88 16.35 -10.36
C CYS A 22 -15.17 16.97 -11.58
N PRO A 23 -14.39 18.06 -11.42
CA PRO A 23 -13.67 18.67 -12.53
C PRO A 23 -12.72 17.70 -13.23
N ASN A 24 -12.15 16.76 -12.47
CA ASN A 24 -11.16 15.79 -12.93
C ASN A 24 -11.79 14.57 -13.64
N CYS A 25 -12.69 13.84 -12.99
CA CYS A 25 -13.22 12.57 -13.53
C CYS A 25 -14.70 12.59 -13.94
N LYS A 26 -15.37 13.75 -13.82
CA LYS A 26 -16.79 13.96 -14.13
C LYS A 26 -17.79 13.14 -13.29
N ALA A 27 -17.32 12.43 -12.25
CA ALA A 27 -18.19 11.78 -11.29
C ALA A 27 -19.16 12.78 -10.64
N PRO A 28 -20.41 12.37 -10.37
CA PRO A 28 -21.43 13.29 -9.89
C PRO A 28 -21.21 13.64 -8.40
N LYS A 29 -21.87 14.69 -7.93
CA LYS A 29 -21.73 15.28 -6.59
C LYS A 29 -21.85 14.27 -5.45
N GLU A 30 -22.70 13.25 -5.60
CA GLU A 30 -22.94 12.21 -4.59
C GLU A 30 -21.70 11.35 -4.32
N LYS A 31 -20.70 11.43 -5.20
CA LYS A 31 -19.41 10.76 -5.01
C LYS A 31 -18.41 11.58 -4.18
N PHE A 32 -18.78 12.75 -3.66
CA PHE A 32 -17.94 13.50 -2.73
C PHE A 32 -18.27 13.17 -1.28
N VAL A 33 -17.22 13.05 -0.46
CA VAL A 33 -17.32 12.95 1.00
C VAL A 33 -16.66 14.17 1.64
N GLU A 34 -17.25 14.71 2.71
CA GLU A 34 -16.63 15.74 3.51
C GLU A 34 -15.44 15.14 4.28
N VAL A 35 -14.29 15.80 4.20
CA VAL A 35 -13.09 15.44 4.95
C VAL A 35 -13.20 16.12 6.31
N VAL A 36 -13.54 15.34 7.32
CA VAL A 36 -13.62 15.80 8.72
C VAL A 36 -12.20 15.80 9.31
N GLU A 37 -11.80 16.87 9.99
CA GLU A 37 -10.51 16.91 10.70
C GLU A 37 -10.47 15.76 11.73
N ASN A 38 -9.37 14.99 11.72
CA ASN A 38 -9.12 13.64 12.28
C ASN A 38 -9.11 12.47 11.28
N SER A 39 -9.21 12.70 9.98
CA SER A 39 -8.73 11.72 8.99
C SER A 39 -7.29 12.03 8.61
N ASP A 40 -6.34 11.18 9.00
CA ASP A 40 -4.97 11.27 8.50
C ASP A 40 -4.99 11.14 6.96
N PRO A 41 -4.56 12.16 6.20
CA PRO A 41 -4.52 12.08 4.76
C PRO A 41 -3.34 11.22 4.35
N ILE A 42 -3.55 9.91 4.22
CA ILE A 42 -2.63 9.08 3.46
C ILE A 42 -2.87 9.37 1.98
N HIS A 43 -2.12 10.34 1.45
CA HIS A 43 -2.00 10.55 0.02
C HIS A 43 -1.19 9.41 -0.58
N ILE A 44 -1.88 8.39 -1.09
CA ILE A 44 -1.26 7.43 -2.01
C ILE A 44 -1.97 7.56 -3.34
N ASN A 45 -1.27 8.21 -4.27
CA ASN A 45 -1.60 8.12 -5.67
C ASN A 45 -1.54 6.65 -6.06
N TYR A 46 -2.69 6.15 -6.50
CA TYR A 46 -2.90 4.85 -7.11
C TYR A 46 -1.68 4.37 -7.89
N VAL A 47 -1.12 3.23 -7.49
CA VAL A 47 -0.55 2.28 -8.44
C VAL A 47 -1.21 0.95 -8.17
N GLN A 48 -2.38 0.80 -8.77
CA GLN A 48 -2.96 -0.51 -9.04
C GLN A 48 -1.96 -1.22 -9.96
N LYS A 49 -1.26 -2.26 -9.49
CA LYS A 49 -0.72 -3.27 -10.40
C LYS A 49 -1.89 -4.13 -10.88
N THR A 50 -2.72 -3.54 -11.73
CA THR A 50 -3.27 -4.28 -12.87
C THR A 50 -2.48 -3.76 -14.04
N SER A 51 -1.60 -4.61 -14.58
CA SER A 51 -0.88 -4.29 -15.82
C SER A 51 -1.90 -3.84 -16.85
N ASP A 52 -1.73 -2.60 -17.34
CA ASP A 52 -2.06 -2.19 -18.72
C ASP A 52 -1.52 -0.79 -19.09
N THR A 53 -0.57 -0.22 -18.34
CA THR A 53 0.26 0.90 -18.82
C THR A 53 1.70 0.77 -18.32
N LYS A 54 2.65 0.97 -19.23
CA LYS A 54 4.05 0.56 -19.12
C LYS A 54 4.95 1.43 -18.23
N GLU A 55 4.43 2.40 -17.49
CA GLU A 55 5.28 3.36 -16.76
C GLU A 55 4.81 3.64 -15.34
N VAL A 56 5.75 3.50 -14.39
CA VAL A 56 5.62 3.87 -13.00
C VAL A 56 6.22 5.27 -12.83
N ASN A 57 5.39 6.25 -12.47
CA ASN A 57 5.90 7.57 -12.10
C ASN A 57 6.55 7.49 -10.71
N VAL A 58 7.88 7.41 -10.70
CA VAL A 58 8.70 7.56 -9.50
C VAL A 58 8.89 9.06 -9.25
N VAL A 59 8.61 9.53 -8.03
CA VAL A 59 8.90 10.93 -7.65
C VAL A 59 10.43 11.10 -7.61
N PRO A 60 11.00 12.12 -8.29
CA PRO A 60 12.45 12.30 -8.49
C PRO A 60 13.35 12.29 -7.24
N PHE A 61 12.78 12.50 -6.05
CA PHE A 61 13.52 12.55 -4.79
C PHE A 61 14.23 11.22 -4.44
N PHE A 62 13.80 10.10 -5.03
CA PHE A 62 14.31 8.76 -4.75
C PHE A 62 14.91 8.07 -5.98
N GLU A 63 15.49 8.84 -6.91
CA GLU A 63 15.94 8.32 -8.21
C GLU A 63 17.10 7.33 -8.17
N ASP A 64 17.83 7.22 -7.05
CA ASP A 64 18.84 6.19 -6.87
C ASP A 64 18.37 5.05 -5.96
N TYR A 65 17.62 4.11 -6.53
CA TYR A 65 17.29 2.84 -5.90
C TYR A 65 18.35 1.75 -6.16
N ASN A 66 19.64 2.10 -6.33
CA ASN A 66 20.67 1.08 -6.57
C ASN A 66 20.79 0.09 -5.41
N SER A 67 20.55 0.53 -4.18
CA SER A 67 20.63 -0.32 -2.98
C SER A 67 19.28 -0.88 -2.53
N LEU A 68 18.16 -0.21 -2.83
CA LEU A 68 16.84 -0.59 -2.31
C LEU A 68 15.88 -1.02 -3.43
N ALA A 69 14.92 -1.87 -3.10
CA ALA A 69 13.84 -2.27 -3.97
C ALA A 69 12.49 -2.01 -3.27
N PRO A 70 11.95 -0.78 -3.36
CA PRO A 70 10.64 -0.46 -2.82
C PRO A 70 9.51 -0.87 -3.76
N PHE A 71 8.41 -1.36 -3.18
CA PHE A 71 7.21 -1.78 -3.87
C PHE A 71 5.98 -1.38 -3.05
N ILE A 72 4.97 -0.84 -3.72
CA ILE A 72 3.63 -0.76 -3.13
C ILE A 72 2.88 -2.02 -3.55
N TYR A 73 2.45 -2.79 -2.55
CA TYR A 73 1.61 -3.97 -2.76
C TYR A 73 0.16 -3.63 -2.52
N ASN A 74 -0.70 -4.14 -3.39
CA ASN A 74 -2.15 -4.17 -3.18
C ASN A 74 -2.55 -5.65 -3.13
N LEU A 75 -2.98 -6.12 -1.97
CA LEU A 75 -3.35 -7.52 -1.75
C LEU A 75 -4.87 -7.64 -1.67
N PRO A 76 -5.53 -8.27 -2.66
CA PRO A 76 -6.97 -8.49 -2.61
C PRO A 76 -7.39 -9.28 -1.37
N VAL A 77 -8.67 -9.19 -1.02
CA VAL A 77 -9.26 -9.93 0.10
C VAL A 77 -8.97 -11.42 -0.04
N ALA A 78 -8.64 -12.05 1.09
CA ALA A 78 -8.32 -13.49 1.20
C ALA A 78 -7.11 -13.97 0.39
N GLN A 79 -6.35 -13.07 -0.25
CA GLN A 79 -5.09 -13.44 -0.91
C GLN A 79 -3.94 -13.49 0.09
N GLU A 80 -2.97 -14.34 -0.20
CA GLU A 80 -1.76 -14.54 0.58
C GLU A 80 -0.56 -14.68 -0.33
N VAL A 81 0.61 -14.34 0.18
CA VAL A 81 1.89 -14.65 -0.48
C VAL A 81 2.47 -15.87 0.20
N LYS A 82 2.88 -16.87 -0.59
CA LYS A 82 3.45 -18.10 -0.05
C LYS A 82 4.64 -17.81 0.85
N PHE A 83 4.87 -18.69 1.81
CA PHE A 83 5.99 -18.60 2.73
C PHE A 83 7.33 -18.57 1.98
N HIS A 84 8.14 -17.56 2.27
CA HIS A 84 9.40 -17.33 1.58
C HIS A 84 10.37 -16.63 2.51
N LYS A 85 11.65 -16.62 2.13
CA LYS A 85 12.67 -15.81 2.80
C LYS A 85 13.52 -15.08 1.78
N HIS A 86 14.20 -14.05 2.27
CA HIS A 86 15.19 -13.29 1.52
C HIS A 86 16.60 -13.57 2.09
N PRO A 87 17.43 -14.40 1.44
CA PRO A 87 18.74 -14.78 1.98
C PRO A 87 19.76 -13.65 2.06
N THR A 88 19.59 -12.60 1.26
CA THR A 88 20.58 -11.51 1.10
C THR A 88 20.11 -10.16 1.63
N THR A 89 18.84 -10.02 2.00
CA THR A 89 18.23 -8.71 2.28
C THR A 89 17.28 -8.73 3.45
N ASP A 90 17.20 -7.62 4.17
CA ASP A 90 16.04 -7.33 5.00
C ASP A 90 14.88 -6.82 4.14
N GLU A 91 13.66 -7.00 4.62
CA GLU A 91 12.44 -6.41 4.08
C GLU A 91 11.69 -5.64 5.17
N LEU A 92 11.37 -4.39 4.90
CA LEU A 92 10.56 -3.54 5.76
C LEU A 92 9.18 -3.38 5.15
N PHE A 93 8.13 -3.66 5.92
CA PHE A 93 6.75 -3.43 5.52
C PHE A 93 6.13 -2.30 6.36
N TYR A 94 5.45 -1.37 5.71
CA TYR A 94 4.64 -0.35 6.36
C TYR A 94 3.19 -0.48 5.89
N VAL A 95 2.28 -0.78 6.82
CA VAL A 95 0.87 -1.01 6.51
C VAL A 95 0.17 0.32 6.31
N ILE A 96 -0.34 0.50 5.11
CA ILE A 96 -1.00 1.73 4.68
C ILE A 96 -2.51 1.61 4.89
N LYS A 97 -3.07 0.45 4.54
CA LYS A 97 -4.52 0.19 4.54
C LYS A 97 -4.78 -1.31 4.69
N GLY A 98 -5.93 -1.62 5.30
CA GLY A 98 -6.45 -2.98 5.41
C GLY A 98 -5.91 -3.69 6.65
N LYS A 99 -6.23 -4.98 6.74
CA LYS A 99 -5.91 -5.82 7.89
C LYS A 99 -5.19 -7.07 7.40
N LEU A 100 -3.91 -7.18 7.73
CA LEU A 100 -3.08 -8.31 7.30
C LEU A 100 -2.74 -9.17 8.52
N GLU A 101 -2.79 -10.48 8.34
CA GLU A 101 -2.08 -11.40 9.20
C GLU A 101 -0.69 -11.61 8.59
N PHE A 102 0.34 -11.35 9.37
CA PHE A 102 1.72 -11.66 9.02
C PHE A 102 2.22 -12.80 9.90
N LYS A 103 3.10 -13.60 9.33
CA LYS A 103 3.91 -14.57 10.06
C LYS A 103 5.37 -14.32 9.72
N VAL A 104 6.22 -14.14 10.72
CA VAL A 104 7.67 -13.92 10.58
C VAL A 104 8.38 -14.87 11.54
N GLY A 105 9.11 -15.83 10.99
CA GLY A 105 9.60 -16.98 11.74
C GLY A 105 8.42 -17.75 12.36
N ASP A 106 8.45 -17.85 13.69
CA ASP A 106 7.44 -18.56 14.49
C ASP A 106 6.35 -17.64 15.06
N GLU A 107 6.46 -16.32 14.84
CA GLU A 107 5.53 -15.34 15.38
C GLU A 107 4.50 -14.92 14.34
N SER A 108 3.24 -14.84 14.75
CA SER A 108 2.14 -14.30 13.94
C SER A 108 1.54 -13.07 14.60
N PHE A 109 1.16 -12.09 13.78
CA PHE A 109 0.58 -10.84 14.24
C PHE A 109 -0.45 -10.32 13.25
N ILE A 110 -1.49 -9.69 13.79
CA ILE A 110 -2.53 -9.00 13.03
C ILE A 110 -2.18 -7.52 13.03
N THR A 111 -2.04 -6.96 11.83
CA THR A 111 -1.64 -5.56 11.65
C THR A 111 -2.84 -4.65 11.43
N LYS A 112 -2.62 -3.36 11.70
CA LYS A 112 -3.50 -2.25 11.36
C LYS A 112 -2.71 -1.18 10.57
N PRO A 113 -3.40 -0.24 9.89
CA PRO A 113 -2.75 0.90 9.27
C PRO A 113 -1.84 1.66 10.25
N GLY A 114 -0.63 1.98 9.80
CA GLY A 114 0.42 2.62 10.59
C GLY A 114 1.44 1.66 11.20
N ASP A 115 1.17 0.34 11.23
CA ASP A 115 2.11 -0.62 11.76
C ASP A 115 3.32 -0.83 10.83
N LEU A 116 4.47 -1.09 11.45
CA LEU A 116 5.75 -1.37 10.78
C LEU A 116 6.22 -2.78 11.14
N ILE A 117 6.59 -3.56 10.12
CA ILE A 117 7.01 -4.95 10.24
C ILE A 117 8.38 -5.10 9.60
N GLN A 118 9.27 -5.87 10.23
CA GLN A 118 10.55 -6.23 9.64
C GLN A 118 10.62 -7.73 9.38
N GLY A 119 10.72 -8.12 8.11
CA GLY A 119 11.21 -9.42 7.69
C GLY A 119 12.74 -9.39 7.66
N LYS A 120 13.40 -9.96 8.66
CA LYS A 120 14.87 -10.00 8.70
C LYS A 120 15.42 -10.94 7.64
N MET A 121 16.63 -10.65 7.18
CA MET A 121 17.40 -11.51 6.29
C MET A 121 17.41 -12.95 6.76
N ASN A 122 17.15 -13.86 5.83
CA ASN A 122 17.09 -15.31 6.03
C ASN A 122 16.03 -15.79 7.05
N ILE A 123 15.16 -14.90 7.53
CA ILE A 123 14.00 -15.26 8.36
C ILE A 123 12.77 -15.41 7.45
N PRO A 124 12.18 -16.62 7.36
CA PRO A 124 10.97 -16.86 6.60
C PRO A 124 9.80 -16.00 7.04
N HIS A 125 8.99 -15.56 6.09
CA HIS A 125 7.79 -14.82 6.36
C HIS A 125 6.71 -15.02 5.29
N THR A 126 5.46 -14.74 5.68
CA THR A 126 4.29 -14.67 4.82
C THR A 126 3.34 -13.60 5.34
N PHE A 127 2.40 -13.21 4.50
CA PHE A 127 1.29 -12.35 4.88
C PHE A 127 0.04 -12.69 4.07
N LYS A 128 -1.10 -12.49 4.71
CA LYS A 128 -2.44 -12.75 4.19
C LYS A 128 -3.35 -11.57 4.50
N ASN A 129 -4.19 -11.20 3.53
CA ASN A 129 -5.27 -10.26 3.79
C ASN A 129 -6.46 -10.98 4.44
N ILE A 130 -6.70 -10.67 5.71
CA ILE A 130 -7.80 -11.21 6.52
C ILE A 130 -8.94 -10.18 6.73
N GLY A 131 -8.85 -9.03 6.07
CA GLY A 131 -9.89 -8.00 6.07
C GLY A 131 -11.02 -8.29 5.07
N ASP A 132 -11.95 -7.35 4.98
CA ASP A 132 -13.08 -7.33 4.05
C ASP A 132 -12.86 -6.38 2.86
N GLU A 133 -11.71 -5.72 2.80
CA GLU A 133 -11.28 -4.87 1.70
C GLU A 133 -9.82 -5.13 1.28
N PRO A 134 -9.39 -4.72 0.07
CA PRO A 134 -8.00 -4.83 -0.35
C PRO A 134 -7.05 -4.10 0.61
N ALA A 135 -5.98 -4.78 1.00
CA ALA A 135 -4.92 -4.22 1.83
C ALA A 135 -3.86 -3.54 0.94
N CYS A 136 -3.27 -2.46 1.44
CA CYS A 136 -2.16 -1.76 0.81
C CYS A 136 -1.03 -1.61 1.82
N PHE A 137 0.20 -1.86 1.38
CA PHE A 137 1.39 -1.66 2.20
C PHE A 137 2.60 -1.36 1.31
N LEU A 138 3.53 -0.57 1.84
CA LEU A 138 4.85 -0.38 1.25
C LEU A 138 5.74 -1.52 1.74
N SER A 139 6.42 -2.21 0.83
CA SER A 139 7.56 -3.07 1.16
C SER A 139 8.83 -2.45 0.61
N VAL A 140 9.92 -2.49 1.38
CA VAL A 140 11.24 -2.02 0.97
C VAL A 140 12.25 -3.11 1.27
N LYS A 141 12.87 -3.65 0.23
CA LYS A 141 13.90 -4.68 0.35
C LYS A 141 15.28 -4.09 0.13
N GLY A 142 16.26 -4.51 0.92
CA GLY A 142 17.63 -4.10 0.71
C GLY A 142 18.64 -4.79 1.62
N PRO A 143 19.93 -4.75 1.24
CA PRO A 143 20.46 -4.15 0.01
C PRO A 143 20.30 -5.06 -1.22
N LYS A 144 20.20 -4.53 -2.44
CA LYS A 144 20.24 -5.35 -3.67
C LYS A 144 21.59 -6.12 -3.79
N PRO A 145 21.62 -7.32 -4.39
CA PRO A 145 20.52 -8.03 -5.06
C PRO A 145 19.52 -8.63 -4.06
N VAL A 146 18.25 -8.66 -4.48
CA VAL A 146 17.17 -9.24 -3.69
C VAL A 146 16.95 -10.67 -4.16
N ASP A 147 17.52 -11.63 -3.44
CA ASP A 147 17.29 -13.05 -3.67
C ASP A 147 16.03 -13.49 -2.91
N LEU A 148 15.29 -14.43 -3.49
CA LEU A 148 14.07 -14.96 -2.90
C LEU A 148 14.10 -16.49 -2.98
N GLU A 149 13.82 -17.12 -1.85
CA GLU A 149 13.66 -18.57 -1.74
C GLU A 149 12.25 -18.88 -1.27
N MET A 150 11.46 -19.55 -2.11
CA MET A 150 10.14 -20.04 -1.76
C MET A 150 10.28 -21.29 -0.91
N LEU A 151 9.49 -21.36 0.16
CA LEU A 151 9.48 -22.50 1.07
C LEU A 151 8.16 -23.24 0.93
N GLU A 152 8.21 -24.55 1.09
CA GLU A 152 7.01 -25.35 1.33
C GLU A 152 6.62 -25.16 2.80
N GLU A 153 5.36 -24.80 3.06
CA GLU A 153 4.81 -24.77 4.43
C GLU A 153 4.47 -26.18 4.92
#